data_AF-G4MYJ2-F1
#
_entry.id   AF-G4MYJ2-F1
#
_cell.length_a   1.000
_cell.length_b   1.000
_cell.length_c   1.000
_cell.angle_alpha   90.00
_cell.angle_beta   90.00
_cell.angle_gamma   90.00
#
_symmetry.space_group_name_H-M   'P 1'
#
loop_
_entity.id
_entity.type
_entity.pdbx_description
1 polymer ?
#
loop_
_entity_poly.entity_id
_entity_poly.type
_entity_poly.pdbx_seq_one_letter_code
_entity_poly.pdbx_strand_id
1 'polypeptide(L)'
;MLSLRRGTAVLARQSRTALRPRQTRSYASDHTHHNGPAPVEEGMGTFFYVLFGAVPISTGLYYATRPGPNGEPSSITTAIDRWSDLQNTWEERNSRHTDLIEQAAHDKNLFYNCERNTHVELKYPEMFQQGSPYSVPAGHYVNLDKVVDHYRQKHVNEEEAKASKLAAKKAE
;
A
#
# COMPACT_ATOMS: atom_id res chain seq x y z
N MET A 1 21.01 3.69 14.32
CA MET A 1 20.25 4.49 13.33
C MET A 1 18.84 4.77 13.85
N LEU A 2 18.65 5.86 14.58
CA LEU A 2 17.35 6.22 15.19
C LEU A 2 17.17 7.75 15.12
N SER A 3 16.60 8.26 14.03
CA SER A 3 16.31 9.70 13.90
C SER A 3 15.22 10.03 12.87
N LEU A 4 14.04 9.42 12.96
CA LEU A 4 12.90 9.79 12.10
C LEU A 4 11.54 9.68 12.80
N ARG A 5 11.35 10.30 13.97
CA ARG A 5 10.00 10.46 14.58
C ARG A 5 9.89 11.71 15.46
N ARG A 6 9.88 12.92 14.88
CA ARG A 6 9.52 14.14 15.62
C ARG A 6 8.67 15.18 14.85
N GLY A 7 8.15 14.85 13.65
CA GLY A 7 7.63 15.87 12.73
C GLY A 7 6.12 16.17 12.70
N THR A 8 5.23 15.39 13.34
CA THR A 8 3.79 15.45 13.01
C THR A 8 2.89 16.15 14.05
N ALA A 9 3.38 16.43 15.26
CA ALA A 9 2.56 17.04 16.32
C ALA A 9 2.44 18.58 16.26
N VAL A 10 3.29 19.26 15.47
CA VAL A 10 3.37 20.73 15.44
C VAL A 10 2.43 21.35 14.40
N LEU A 11 2.09 20.64 13.31
CA LEU A 11 1.22 21.17 12.25
C LEU A 11 -0.28 21.25 12.65
N ALA A 12 -0.71 20.48 13.64
CA ALA A 12 -2.12 20.45 14.07
C ALA A 12 -2.55 21.67 14.93
N ARG A 13 -1.62 22.53 15.37
CA ARG A 13 -1.95 23.71 16.19
C ARG A 13 -2.20 24.99 15.40
N GLN A 14 -1.89 25.03 14.11
CA GLN A 14 -1.96 26.27 13.32
C GLN A 14 -3.30 26.52 12.61
N SER A 15 -4.20 25.52 12.56
CA SER A 15 -5.46 25.62 11.79
C SER A 15 -6.66 26.22 12.56
N ARG A 16 -6.50 26.64 13.83
CA ARG A 16 -7.62 27.08 14.68
C ARG A 16 -7.73 28.59 14.94
N THR A 17 -6.96 29.44 14.26
CA THR A 17 -6.99 30.90 14.50
C THR A 17 -7.25 31.75 13.26
N ALA A 18 -8.23 31.38 12.43
CA ALA A 18 -8.55 32.15 11.21
C ALA A 18 -10.03 32.52 11.02
N LEU A 19 -10.88 32.43 12.07
CA LEU A 19 -12.28 32.85 11.98
C LEU A 19 -12.72 33.59 13.25
N ARG A 20 -12.22 34.81 13.43
CA ARG A 20 -12.93 35.81 14.25
C ARG A 20 -13.66 36.75 13.28
N PRO A 21 -15.01 36.83 13.28
CA PRO A 21 -15.70 37.87 12.54
C PRO A 21 -15.30 39.21 13.14
N ARG A 22 -14.52 39.99 12.39
CA ARG A 22 -14.17 41.37 12.74
C ARG A 22 -15.44 42.18 12.57
N GLN A 23 -16.11 42.53 13.66
CA GLN A 23 -17.23 43.48 13.63
C GLN A 23 -16.72 44.83 13.09
N THR A 24 -17.10 45.15 11.86
CA THR A 24 -16.93 46.48 11.29
C THR A 24 -17.87 47.42 12.03
N ARG A 25 -17.30 48.32 12.85
CA ARG A 25 -18.05 49.46 13.39
C ARG A 25 -18.42 50.39 12.23
N SER A 26 -19.71 50.52 11.94
CA SER A 26 -20.21 51.58 11.05
C SER A 26 -20.33 52.87 11.85
N TYR A 27 -19.61 53.92 11.45
CA TYR A 27 -19.87 55.27 11.94
C TYR A 27 -21.20 55.74 11.34
N ALA A 28 -22.24 55.83 12.17
CA ALA A 28 -23.44 56.57 11.81
C ALA A 28 -23.18 58.05 12.07
N SER A 29 -22.74 58.77 11.04
CA SER A 29 -22.85 60.22 10.99
C SER A 29 -22.87 60.68 9.53
N ASP A 30 -24.07 60.82 8.98
CA ASP A 30 -24.28 61.79 7.91
C ASP A 30 -25.64 62.46 8.12
N HIS A 31 -25.59 63.70 8.60
CA HIS A 31 -26.72 64.63 8.60
C HIS A 31 -26.59 65.44 7.31
N THR A 32 -27.25 64.98 6.24
CA THR A 32 -27.39 65.77 5.02
C THR A 32 -28.86 66.13 4.82
N HIS A 33 -29.06 67.44 4.68
CA HIS A 33 -30.32 68.16 4.64
C HIS A 33 -31.22 67.78 3.45
N HIS A 34 -32.53 67.99 3.64
CA HIS A 34 -33.61 67.88 2.66
C HIS A 34 -33.24 68.47 1.28
N ASN A 35 -32.95 67.59 0.32
CA ASN A 35 -33.08 67.87 -1.11
C ASN A 35 -34.06 66.85 -1.68
N GLY A 36 -34.98 67.32 -2.55
CA GLY A 36 -36.08 66.52 -3.10
C GLY A 36 -35.63 65.21 -3.74
N PRO A 37 -36.54 64.24 -3.95
CA PRO A 37 -36.19 62.91 -4.43
C PRO A 37 -35.44 63.04 -5.76
N ALA A 38 -34.12 62.84 -5.70
CA ALA A 38 -33.31 62.59 -6.88
C ALA A 38 -33.90 61.33 -7.55
N PRO A 39 -33.96 61.26 -8.89
CA PRO A 39 -34.44 60.06 -9.57
C PRO A 39 -33.59 58.88 -9.11
N VAL A 40 -34.16 58.04 -8.25
CA VAL A 40 -33.55 56.77 -7.89
C VAL A 40 -33.68 55.94 -9.16
N GLU A 41 -32.56 55.61 -9.79
CA GLU A 41 -32.54 54.61 -10.84
C GLU A 41 -33.04 53.30 -10.21
N GLU A 42 -34.31 52.97 -10.41
CA GLU A 42 -34.85 51.66 -10.06
C GLU A 42 -34.20 50.65 -11.01
N GLY A 43 -33.02 50.17 -10.63
CA GLY A 43 -32.35 49.09 -11.32
C GLY A 43 -33.30 47.89 -11.41
N MET A 44 -33.22 47.15 -12.53
CA MET A 44 -34.09 45.99 -12.73
C MET A 44 -34.03 45.06 -11.51
N GLY A 45 -35.21 44.72 -10.96
CA GLY A 45 -35.29 43.96 -9.71
C GLY A 45 -34.53 42.64 -9.79
N THR A 46 -34.08 42.11 -8.66
CA THR A 46 -33.23 40.91 -8.57
C THR A 46 -33.75 39.72 -9.38
N PHE A 47 -35.08 39.61 -9.47
CA PHE A 47 -35.77 38.57 -10.26
C PHE A 47 -35.42 38.61 -11.75
N PHE A 48 -35.20 39.79 -12.34
CA PHE A 48 -34.77 39.94 -13.73
C PHE A 48 -33.45 39.23 -13.98
N TYR A 49 -32.45 39.48 -13.12
CA TYR A 49 -31.13 38.83 -13.23
C TYR A 49 -31.19 37.33 -12.95
N VAL A 50 -32.02 36.90 -11.99
CA VAL A 50 -32.23 35.48 -11.71
C VAL A 50 -32.83 34.78 -12.92
N LEU A 51 -33.83 35.38 -13.58
CA LEU A 51 -34.49 34.77 -14.74
C LEU A 51 -33.54 34.69 -15.94
N PHE A 52 -32.83 35.78 -16.25
CA PHE A 52 -31.85 35.83 -17.33
C PHE A 52 -30.61 34.96 -17.06
N GLY A 53 -30.26 34.69 -15.81
CA GLY A 53 -29.23 33.72 -15.45
C GLY A 53 -29.73 32.28 -15.52
N ALA A 54 -30.94 32.01 -15.02
CA ALA A 54 -31.50 30.67 -14.95
C ALA A 54 -31.79 30.06 -16.33
N VAL A 55 -32.23 30.86 -17.30
CA VAL A 55 -32.54 30.39 -18.67
C VAL A 55 -31.31 29.79 -19.37
N PRO A 56 -30.16 30.48 -19.51
CA PRO A 56 -28.97 29.89 -20.13
C PRO A 56 -28.36 28.77 -19.28
N ILE A 57 -28.40 28.86 -17.94
CA ILE A 57 -27.90 27.79 -17.07
C ILE A 57 -28.72 26.51 -17.25
N SER A 58 -30.06 26.60 -17.21
CA SER A 58 -30.94 25.44 -17.42
C SER A 58 -30.81 24.85 -18.81
N THR A 59 -30.65 25.69 -19.83
CA THR A 59 -30.39 25.26 -21.21
C THR A 59 -29.05 24.50 -21.31
N GLY A 60 -27.98 25.04 -20.73
CA GLY A 60 -26.68 24.39 -20.68
C GLY A 60 -26.71 23.05 -19.95
N LEU A 61 -27.42 22.99 -18.81
CA LEU A 61 -27.59 21.77 -18.04
C LEU A 61 -28.40 20.72 -18.81
N TYR A 62 -29.46 21.12 -19.53
CA TYR A 62 -30.26 20.23 -20.37
C TYR A 62 -29.41 19.58 -21.46
N TYR A 63 -28.57 20.34 -22.16
CA TYR A 63 -27.68 19.77 -23.17
C TYR A 63 -26.57 18.89 -22.56
N ALA A 64 -26.05 19.25 -21.38
CA ALA A 64 -24.99 18.50 -20.72
C ALA A 64 -25.46 17.17 -20.11
N THR A 65 -26.75 17.07 -19.74
CA THR A 65 -27.38 15.87 -19.15
C THR A 65 -28.03 14.96 -20.20
N ARG A 66 -28.29 15.46 -21.40
CA ARG A 66 -28.97 14.68 -22.45
C ARG A 66 -28.06 13.56 -22.97
N PRO A 67 -28.57 12.32 -23.07
CA PRO A 67 -27.81 11.23 -23.69
C PRO A 67 -27.67 11.44 -25.20
N GLY A 68 -26.62 10.84 -25.78
CA GLY A 68 -26.37 10.88 -27.22
C GLY A 68 -27.47 10.18 -28.03
N PRO A 69 -27.59 10.46 -29.34
CA PRO A 69 -28.60 9.86 -30.21
C PRO A 69 -28.55 8.33 -30.26
N ASN A 70 -27.40 7.74 -29.95
CA ASN A 70 -27.16 6.29 -29.93
C ASN A 70 -27.21 5.68 -28.52
N GLY A 71 -27.71 6.41 -27.52
CA GLY A 71 -27.76 5.94 -26.12
C GLY A 71 -26.44 6.09 -25.36
N GLU A 72 -25.49 6.88 -25.88
CA GLU A 72 -24.23 7.17 -25.19
C GLU A 72 -24.48 7.96 -23.89
N PRO A 73 -23.71 7.69 -22.82
CA PRO A 73 -23.83 8.39 -21.55
C PRO A 73 -23.60 9.89 -21.74
N SER A 74 -24.30 10.71 -20.96
CA SER A 74 -24.16 12.16 -21.05
C SER A 74 -22.75 12.61 -20.68
N SER A 75 -22.35 13.81 -21.10
CA SER A 75 -21.05 14.39 -20.75
C SER A 75 -20.83 14.50 -19.24
N ILE A 76 -21.91 14.79 -18.49
CA ILE A 76 -21.86 14.83 -17.03
C ILE A 76 -21.66 13.43 -16.46
N THR A 77 -22.39 12.43 -16.96
CA THR A 77 -22.24 11.04 -16.53
C THR A 77 -20.81 10.56 -16.76
N THR A 78 -20.26 10.81 -17.95
CA THR A 78 -18.87 10.46 -18.29
C THR A 78 -17.85 11.15 -17.37
N ALA A 79 -18.11 12.40 -16.97
CA ALA A 79 -17.25 13.11 -16.03
C ALA A 79 -17.32 12.53 -14.61
N ILE A 80 -18.52 12.13 -14.15
CA ILE A 80 -18.72 11.46 -12.88
C ILE A 80 -18.06 10.08 -12.89
N ASP A 81 -18.23 9.31 -13.97
CA ASP A 81 -17.67 7.96 -14.12
C ASP A 81 -16.14 8.00 -14.00
N ARG A 82 -15.49 8.97 -14.66
CA ARG A 82 -14.03 9.18 -14.52
C ARG A 82 -13.57 9.41 -13.08
N TRP A 83 -14.37 10.10 -12.26
CA TRP A 83 -14.08 10.30 -10.85
C TRP A 83 -14.32 9.03 -10.02
N SER A 84 -15.38 8.29 -10.34
CA SER A 84 -15.67 7.01 -9.69
C SER A 84 -14.57 5.96 -9.97
N ASP A 85 -14.04 5.92 -11.20
CA ASP A 85 -12.93 5.05 -11.58
C ASP A 85 -11.68 5.32 -10.74
N LEU A 86 -11.37 6.60 -10.49
CA LEU A 86 -10.24 6.97 -9.63
C LEU A 86 -10.43 6.43 -8.22
N GLN A 87 -11.63 6.55 -7.66
CA GLN A 87 -11.94 6.02 -6.34
C GLN A 87 -11.84 4.49 -6.29
N ASN A 88 -12.38 3.80 -7.29
CA ASN A 88 -12.30 2.34 -7.41
C ASN A 88 -10.83 1.88 -7.50
N THR A 89 -10.00 2.53 -8.32
CA THR A 89 -8.57 2.17 -8.41
C THR A 89 -7.80 2.45 -7.12
N TRP A 90 -8.21 3.44 -6.32
CA TRP A 90 -7.60 3.70 -5.02
C TRP A 90 -8.00 2.65 -4.00
N GLU A 91 -9.27 2.26 -3.98
CA GLU A 91 -9.76 1.17 -3.15
C GLU A 91 -9.07 -0.15 -3.47
N GLU A 92 -8.95 -0.50 -4.75
CA GLU A 92 -8.29 -1.71 -5.23
C GLU A 92 -6.78 -1.73 -4.92
N ARG A 93 -6.12 -0.57 -4.94
CA ARG A 93 -4.71 -0.47 -4.51
C ARG A 93 -4.58 -0.65 -3.00
N ASN A 94 -5.49 -0.05 -2.23
CA ASN A 94 -5.48 -0.15 -0.78
C ASN A 94 -5.76 -1.58 -0.33
N SER A 95 -6.71 -2.29 -0.95
CA SER A 95 -6.99 -3.70 -0.65
C SER A 95 -5.80 -4.59 -0.96
N ARG A 96 -5.15 -4.43 -2.13
CA ARG A 96 -3.92 -5.18 -2.42
C ARG A 96 -2.80 -4.87 -1.43
N HIS A 97 -2.66 -3.62 -1.00
CA HIS A 97 -1.68 -3.27 0.02
C HIS A 97 -1.95 -3.95 1.36
N THR A 98 -3.21 -4.05 1.79
CA THR A 98 -3.56 -4.77 3.01
C THR A 98 -3.25 -6.26 2.89
N ASP A 99 -3.61 -6.88 1.75
CA ASP A 99 -3.38 -8.30 1.49
C ASP A 99 -1.88 -8.61 1.50
N LEU A 100 -1.06 -7.77 0.86
CA LEU A 100 0.40 -7.91 0.84
C LEU A 100 1.01 -7.77 2.23
N ILE A 101 0.50 -6.85 3.06
CA ILE A 101 0.97 -6.68 4.44
C ILE A 101 0.59 -7.90 5.29
N GLU A 102 -0.61 -8.44 5.11
CA GLU A 102 -1.07 -9.64 5.80
C GLU A 102 -0.21 -10.85 5.42
N GLN A 103 0.02 -11.05 4.13
CA GLN A 103 0.90 -12.11 3.64
C GLN A 103 2.33 -11.96 4.17
N ALA A 104 2.90 -10.75 4.12
CA ALA A 104 4.23 -10.50 4.65
C ALA A 104 4.32 -10.74 6.17
N ALA A 105 3.26 -10.42 6.92
CA ALA A 105 3.17 -10.71 8.34
C ALA A 105 3.09 -12.22 8.61
N HIS A 106 2.29 -12.95 7.82
CA HIS A 106 2.19 -14.40 7.88
C HIS A 106 3.53 -15.07 7.60
N ASP A 107 4.22 -14.68 6.53
CA ASP A 107 5.52 -15.24 6.16
C ASP A 107 6.59 -14.95 7.22
N LYS A 108 6.61 -13.72 7.75
CA LYS A 108 7.48 -13.36 8.87
C LYS A 108 7.21 -14.21 10.11
N ASN A 109 5.95 -14.51 10.39
CA ASN A 109 5.56 -15.40 11.48
C ASN A 109 6.08 -16.82 11.25
N LEU A 110 5.96 -17.33 10.02
CA LEU A 110 6.49 -18.63 9.63
C LEU A 110 8.02 -18.70 9.82
N PHE A 111 8.75 -17.69 9.34
CA PHE A 111 10.22 -17.68 9.44
C PHE A 111 10.75 -17.51 10.86
N TYR A 112 9.99 -16.87 11.77
CA TYR A 112 10.42 -16.74 13.16
C TYR A 112 10.12 -17.96 14.01
N ASN A 113 9.05 -18.71 13.71
CA ASN A 113 8.66 -19.86 14.52
C ASN A 113 9.10 -21.20 13.92
N CYS A 114 9.44 -21.25 12.62
CA CYS A 114 10.01 -22.45 12.02
C CYS A 114 11.43 -22.69 12.54
N GLU A 115 11.71 -23.92 12.98
CA GLU A 115 13.09 -24.32 13.25
C GLU A 115 13.91 -24.22 11.96
N ARG A 116 15.11 -23.64 12.07
CA ARG A 116 16.01 -23.54 10.92
C ARG A 116 16.41 -24.94 10.49
N ASN A 117 16.21 -25.29 9.22
CA ASN A 117 16.68 -26.57 8.70
C ASN A 117 18.20 -26.68 8.93
N THR A 118 18.58 -27.69 9.70
CA THR A 118 19.99 -27.99 10.03
C THR A 118 20.69 -28.74 8.90
N HIS A 119 19.93 -29.25 7.93
CA HIS A 119 20.42 -30.04 6.82
C HIS A 119 20.37 -29.24 5.53
N VAL A 120 21.45 -29.30 4.76
CA VAL A 120 21.49 -28.79 3.39
C VAL A 120 21.29 -29.98 2.46
N GLU A 121 20.22 -29.94 1.67
CA GLU A 121 20.00 -30.96 0.63
C GLU A 121 20.99 -30.76 -0.51
N LEU A 122 21.87 -31.73 -0.70
CA LEU A 122 22.83 -31.74 -1.79
C LEU A 122 22.25 -32.56 -2.93
N LYS A 123 22.33 -32.05 -4.17
CA LYS A 123 21.88 -32.79 -5.36
C LYS A 123 22.70 -34.06 -5.61
N TYR A 124 23.97 -34.04 -5.24
CA TYR A 124 24.90 -35.16 -5.35
C TYR A 124 25.99 -35.05 -4.28
N PRO A 125 26.56 -36.18 -3.82
CA PRO A 125 27.53 -36.20 -2.73
C PRO A 125 28.87 -35.55 -3.09
N GLU A 126 29.28 -35.56 -4.37
CA GLU A 126 30.57 -35.01 -4.80
C GLU A 126 30.65 -33.48 -4.73
N MET A 127 29.53 -32.79 -4.44
CA MET A 127 29.51 -31.32 -4.36
C MET A 127 30.42 -30.78 -3.24
N PHE A 128 30.70 -31.58 -2.20
CA PHE A 128 31.65 -31.21 -1.15
C PHE A 128 33.10 -31.01 -1.65
N GLN A 129 33.45 -31.65 -2.75
CA GLN A 129 34.81 -31.63 -3.33
C GLN A 129 34.90 -30.71 -4.55
N GLN A 130 33.76 -30.16 -5.00
CA GLN A 130 33.71 -29.28 -6.15
C GLN A 130 34.11 -27.85 -5.76
N GLY A 131 35.28 -27.40 -6.25
CA GLY A 131 35.75 -26.03 -6.08
C GLY A 131 36.52 -25.53 -7.29
N SER A 132 37.04 -24.30 -7.19
CA SER A 132 37.88 -23.72 -8.23
C SER A 132 39.19 -24.52 -8.37
N PRO A 133 39.64 -24.86 -9.58
CA PRO A 133 40.94 -25.53 -9.78
C PRO A 133 42.12 -24.57 -9.59
N TYR A 134 41.89 -23.25 -9.63
CA TYR A 134 42.94 -22.25 -9.55
C TYR A 134 42.85 -21.41 -8.28
N SER A 135 44.02 -21.07 -7.73
CA SER A 135 44.19 -20.12 -6.61
C SER A 135 43.45 -20.48 -5.33
N VAL A 136 43.39 -21.77 -4.98
CA VAL A 136 42.80 -22.22 -3.71
C VAL A 136 43.89 -22.33 -2.64
N PRO A 137 43.80 -21.58 -1.53
CA PRO A 137 44.75 -21.70 -0.44
C PRO A 137 44.65 -23.07 0.24
N ALA A 138 45.76 -23.57 0.77
CA ALA A 138 45.77 -24.82 1.52
C ALA A 138 44.80 -24.73 2.72
N GLY A 139 43.97 -25.76 2.91
CA GLY A 139 42.96 -25.82 3.97
C GLY A 139 41.62 -25.15 3.64
N HIS A 140 41.38 -24.73 2.39
CA HIS A 140 40.10 -24.17 1.96
C HIS A 140 38.94 -25.19 2.01
N TYR A 141 39.22 -26.46 1.67
CA TYR A 141 38.23 -27.53 1.73
C TYR A 141 38.07 -28.04 3.16
N VAL A 142 36.82 -28.34 3.54
CA VAL A 142 36.49 -28.84 4.88
C VAL A 142 37.07 -30.24 5.06
N ASN A 143 37.72 -30.49 6.21
CA ASN A 143 38.17 -31.83 6.55
C ASN A 143 36.95 -32.73 6.86
N LEU A 144 36.79 -33.80 6.09
CA LEU A 144 35.69 -34.77 6.21
C LEU A 144 36.02 -35.99 7.07
N ASP A 145 37.21 -36.09 7.69
CA ASP A 145 37.67 -37.26 8.45
C ASP A 145 36.63 -37.73 9.48
N LYS A 146 36.05 -36.79 10.24
CA LYS A 146 35.01 -37.11 11.24
C LYS A 146 33.75 -37.72 10.64
N VAL A 147 33.34 -37.23 9.45
CA VAL A 147 32.17 -37.74 8.73
C VAL A 147 32.47 -39.15 8.24
N VAL A 148 33.66 -39.37 7.68
CA VAL A 148 34.13 -40.68 7.24
C VAL A 148 34.15 -41.66 8.42
N ASP A 149 34.72 -41.26 9.56
CA ASP A 149 34.80 -42.10 10.76
C ASP A 149 33.42 -42.46 11.32
N HIS A 150 32.48 -41.51 11.35
CA HIS A 150 31.10 -41.77 11.73
C HIS A 150 30.45 -42.85 10.84
N TYR A 151 30.60 -42.75 9.51
CA TYR A 151 30.02 -43.74 8.60
C TYR A 151 30.74 -45.09 8.64
N ARG A 152 32.06 -45.11 8.89
CA ARG A 152 32.80 -46.35 9.15
C ARG A 152 32.27 -47.06 10.39
N GLN A 153 32.07 -46.35 11.50
CA GLN A 153 31.49 -46.91 12.72
C GLN A 153 30.08 -47.44 12.48
N LYS A 154 29.25 -46.68 11.75
CA LYS A 154 27.90 -47.10 11.38
C LYS A 154 27.91 -48.41 10.57
N HIS A 155 28.82 -48.54 9.61
CA HIS A 155 28.96 -49.75 8.81
C HIS A 155 29.35 -50.97 9.67
N VAL A 156 30.32 -50.82 10.57
CA VAL A 156 30.73 -51.91 11.49
C VAL A 156 29.54 -52.37 12.34
N ASN A 157 28.80 -51.44 12.94
CA ASN A 157 27.62 -51.76 13.76
C ASN A 157 26.53 -52.49 12.94
N GLU A 158 26.33 -52.10 11.68
CA GLU A 158 25.38 -52.76 10.79
C GLU A 158 25.82 -54.19 10.43
N GLU A 159 27.11 -54.43 10.19
CA GLU A 159 27.65 -55.76 9.94
C GLU A 159 27.54 -56.68 11.16
N GLU A 160 27.82 -56.17 12.37
CA GLU A 160 27.60 -56.91 13.62
C GLU A 160 26.11 -57.25 13.83
N ALA A 161 25.21 -56.31 13.51
CA ALA A 161 23.77 -56.54 13.56
C ALA A 161 23.29 -57.57 12.52
N LYS A 162 23.89 -57.59 11.32
CA LYS A 162 23.61 -58.62 10.31
C LYS A 162 24.15 -59.98 10.74
N ALA A 163 25.36 -60.04 11.28
CA ALA A 163 26.00 -61.26 11.75
C ALA A 163 25.22 -61.91 12.89
N SER A 164 24.76 -61.11 13.87
CA SER A 164 23.93 -61.61 14.98
C SER A 164 22.58 -62.16 14.50
N LYS A 165 21.92 -61.48 13.56
CA LYS A 165 20.68 -61.98 12.92
C LYS A 165 20.91 -63.29 12.16
N LEU A 166 22.04 -63.42 11.47
CA LEU A 166 22.39 -64.63 10.73
C LEU A 166 22.73 -65.80 11.67
N ALA A 167 23.40 -65.51 12.79
CA ALA A 167 23.67 -66.50 13.84
C ALA A 167 22.36 -66.99 14.49
N ALA A 168 21.43 -66.07 14.82
CA ALA A 168 20.13 -66.43 15.36
C ALA A 168 19.32 -67.31 14.41
N LYS A 169 19.29 -66.98 13.11
CA LYS A 169 18.61 -67.79 12.07
C LYS A 169 19.23 -69.17 11.83
N LYS A 170 20.50 -69.37 12.15
CA LYS A 170 21.18 -70.67 12.04
C LYS A 170 20.96 -71.56 13.27
N ALA A 171 20.55 -70.96 14.39
CA ALA A 171 20.29 -71.66 15.65
C ALA A 171 18.83 -72.15 15.76
N GLU A 172 17.94 -71.66 14.90
CA GLU A 172 16.58 -72.18 14.64
C GLU A 172 16.64 -73.29 13.60
#